data_AF-A0A452GKJ2-F1
#
_entry.id   AF-A0A452GKJ2-F1
#
_cell.length_a   1.000
_cell.length_b   1.000
_cell.length_c   1.000
_cell.angle_alpha   90.00
_cell.angle_beta   90.00
_cell.angle_gamma   90.00
#
_symmetry.space_group_name_H-M   'P 1'
#
loop_
_entity.id
_entity.type
_entity.pdbx_description
1 polymer ?
#
loop_
_entity_poly.entity_id
_entity_poly.type
_entity_poly.pdbx_seq_one_letter_code
_entity_poly.pdbx_strand_id
1 'polypeptide(L)'
;MCPLGKMRLIVPCRAITCTHLQCFDAALYLQMNEKKPTWTCPVCDKKAPYDSLIIDGLFMEILNSCTDCDEIQFMEDGSWCPMKPKKENQEVSHRQISGRDRTSSVLISSPTHRPLSMLPPPPWLVEYLHGNRLMAC
;
A
#
# COMPACT_ATOMS: atom_id res chain seq x y z
N MET A 1 6.38 -2.04 -2.93
CA MET A 1 5.86 -3.29 -3.56
C MET A 1 4.53 -3.73 -2.95
N CYS A 2 3.69 -4.47 -3.68
CA CYS A 2 2.41 -5.03 -3.22
C CYS A 2 2.64 -6.36 -2.46
N PRO A 3 2.12 -6.52 -1.22
CA PRO A 3 2.31 -7.74 -0.42
C PRO A 3 1.59 -8.96 -1.00
N LEU A 4 0.49 -8.76 -1.74
CA LEU A 4 -0.30 -9.85 -2.31
C LEU A 4 0.32 -10.42 -3.60
N GLY A 5 0.83 -9.54 -4.47
CA GLY A 5 1.25 -9.92 -5.83
C GLY A 5 2.76 -10.01 -6.01
N LYS A 6 3.55 -9.58 -5.01
CA LYS A 6 5.02 -9.41 -5.14
C LYS A 6 5.42 -8.58 -6.37
N MET A 7 4.56 -7.63 -6.72
CA MET A 7 4.69 -6.78 -7.90
C MET A 7 4.61 -5.31 -7.49
N ARG A 8 5.02 -4.40 -8.38
CA ARG A 8 4.86 -2.97 -8.15
C ARG A 8 3.37 -2.64 -7.98
N LEU A 9 3.06 -1.76 -7.03
CA LEU A 9 1.69 -1.27 -6.84
C LEU A 9 1.27 -0.50 -8.09
N ILE A 10 0.08 -0.77 -8.60
CA ILE A 10 -0.55 0.02 -9.66
C ILE A 10 -1.58 0.96 -9.02
N VAL A 11 -2.42 0.42 -8.14
CA VAL A 11 -3.41 1.20 -7.38
C VAL A 11 -3.14 1.01 -5.88
N PRO A 12 -2.30 1.85 -5.25
CA PRO A 12 -2.03 1.78 -3.82
C PRO A 12 -3.31 2.02 -3.02
N CYS A 13 -3.72 1.00 -2.27
CA CYS A 13 -4.95 0.98 -1.50
C CYS A 13 -4.69 0.48 -0.09
N ARG A 14 -5.46 1.00 0.86
CA ARG A 14 -5.55 0.54 2.26
C ARG A 14 -6.94 0.83 2.79
N ALA A 15 -7.34 0.20 3.90
CA ALA A 15 -8.54 0.62 4.60
C ALA A 15 -8.27 1.86 5.44
N ILE A 16 -9.26 2.74 5.60
CA ILE A 16 -9.18 3.93 6.46
C ILE A 16 -8.90 3.56 7.93
N THR A 17 -9.31 2.35 8.35
CA THR A 17 -9.10 1.80 9.69
C THR A 17 -7.70 1.21 9.90
N CYS A 18 -6.87 1.13 8.86
CA CYS A 18 -5.51 0.62 8.96
C CYS A 18 -4.57 1.62 9.66
N THR A 19 -3.73 1.11 10.57
CA THR A 19 -2.72 1.89 11.30
C THR A 19 -1.30 1.76 10.72
N HIS A 20 -1.15 1.11 9.56
CA HIS A 20 0.13 0.92 8.86
C HIS A 20 0.21 1.77 7.59
N LEU A 21 1.39 2.23 7.19
CA LEU A 21 1.55 2.99 5.94
C LEU A 21 1.54 2.09 4.68
N GLN A 22 1.96 0.83 4.82
CA GLN A 22 2.08 -0.09 3.69
C GLN A 22 0.74 -0.29 2.97
N CYS A 23 0.72 0.02 1.67
CA CYS A 23 -0.43 -0.22 0.81
C CYS A 23 -0.40 -1.62 0.17
N PHE A 24 -1.57 -2.07 -0.27
CA PHE A 24 -1.75 -3.23 -1.15
C PHE A 24 -2.41 -2.80 -2.46
N ASP A 25 -2.31 -3.63 -3.50
CA ASP A 25 -2.89 -3.28 -4.80
C ASP A 25 -4.41 -3.52 -4.79
N ALA A 26 -5.18 -2.48 -5.15
CA ALA A 26 -6.63 -2.53 -5.12
C ALA A 26 -7.20 -3.61 -6.04
N ALA A 27 -6.69 -3.74 -7.27
CA ALA A 27 -7.24 -4.67 -8.24
C ALA A 27 -7.04 -6.12 -7.77
N LEU A 28 -5.84 -6.44 -7.29
CA LEU A 28 -5.55 -7.77 -6.76
C LEU A 28 -6.35 -8.08 -5.49
N TYR A 29 -6.55 -7.08 -4.61
CA TYR A 29 -7.37 -7.24 -3.42
C TYR A 29 -8.84 -7.56 -3.75
N LEU A 30 -9.42 -6.87 -4.73
CA LEU A 30 -10.79 -7.11 -5.18
C LEU A 30 -10.93 -8.49 -5.81
N GLN A 31 -10.00 -8.89 -6.68
CA GLN A 31 -9.99 -10.23 -7.28
C GLN A 31 -9.94 -11.35 -6.23
N MET A 32 -9.13 -11.18 -5.18
CA MET A 32 -9.05 -12.14 -4.08
C MET A 32 -10.39 -12.25 -3.34
N ASN A 33 -11.04 -11.12 -3.06
CA ASN A 33 -12.32 -11.09 -2.35
C ASN A 33 -13.51 -11.55 -3.21
N GLU A 34 -13.42 -11.41 -4.53
CA GLU A 34 -14.38 -12.02 -5.46
C GLU A 34 -14.34 -13.56 -5.38
N LYS A 35 -13.13 -14.15 -5.32
CA LYS A 35 -12.96 -15.61 -5.15
C LYS A 35 -13.32 -16.09 -3.75
N LYS A 36 -12.89 -15.36 -2.71
CA LYS A 36 -13.16 -15.69 -1.31
C LYS A 36 -13.33 -14.39 -0.51
N PRO A 37 -14.57 -13.99 -0.16
CA PRO A 37 -14.87 -12.68 0.42
C PRO A 37 -14.52 -12.61 1.92
N THR A 38 -13.24 -12.63 2.26
CA THR A 38 -12.77 -12.52 3.65
C THR A 38 -12.82 -11.09 4.19
N TRP A 39 -12.63 -10.13 3.29
CA TRP A 39 -12.55 -8.68 3.56
C TRP A 39 -11.57 -8.36 4.70
N THR A 40 -10.41 -9.02 4.64
CA THR A 40 -9.32 -8.91 5.62
C THR A 40 -8.12 -8.23 4.97
N CYS A 41 -7.55 -7.23 5.64
CA CYS A 41 -6.37 -6.51 5.17
C CYS A 41 -5.15 -7.45 5.10
N PRO A 42 -4.46 -7.57 3.97
CA PRO A 42 -3.34 -8.49 3.80
C PRO A 42 -2.04 -8.04 4.50
N VAL A 43 -2.05 -6.87 5.15
CA VAL A 43 -0.89 -6.32 5.86
C VAL A 43 -1.01 -6.48 7.37
N CYS A 44 -2.21 -6.28 7.92
CA CYS A 44 -2.42 -6.27 9.37
C CYS A 44 -3.56 -7.17 9.86
N ASP A 45 -4.15 -7.97 8.98
CA ASP A 45 -5.22 -8.92 9.26
C ASP A 45 -6.49 -8.34 9.91
N LYS A 46 -6.63 -7.01 9.96
CA LYS A 46 -7.85 -6.31 10.39
C LYS A 46 -8.90 -6.30 9.29
N LYS A 47 -10.16 -6.02 9.65
CA LYS A 47 -11.26 -5.86 8.68
C LYS A 47 -11.01 -4.68 7.75
N ALA A 48 -11.17 -4.92 6.45
CA ALA A 48 -11.01 -3.98 5.36
C ALA A 48 -12.15 -4.16 4.32
N PRO A 49 -13.42 -3.96 4.71
CA PRO A 49 -14.54 -4.04 3.78
C PRO A 49 -14.41 -3.00 2.65
N TYR A 50 -15.02 -3.28 1.50
CA TYR A 50 -14.99 -2.43 0.31
C TYR A 50 -15.22 -0.95 0.62
N ASP A 51 -16.25 -0.63 1.40
CA ASP A 51 -16.64 0.76 1.73
C ASP A 51 -15.62 1.51 2.59
N SER A 52 -14.69 0.79 3.23
CA SER A 52 -13.62 1.36 4.04
C SER A 52 -12.32 1.56 3.27
N LEU A 53 -12.23 1.01 2.06
CA LEU A 53 -11.02 1.10 1.24
C LEU A 53 -10.85 2.54 0.71
N ILE A 54 -9.60 2.99 0.67
CA ILE A 54 -9.18 4.29 0.17
C ILE A 54 -7.97 4.11 -0.76
N ILE A 55 -7.87 4.94 -1.79
CA ILE A 55 -6.66 5.07 -2.59
C ILE A 55 -5.73 6.03 -1.86
N ASP A 56 -4.49 5.61 -1.64
CA ASP A 56 -3.50 6.41 -0.94
C ASP A 56 -2.85 7.41 -1.91
N GLY A 57 -3.16 8.69 -1.73
CA GLY A 57 -2.68 9.76 -2.60
C GLY A 57 -1.16 9.96 -2.53
N LEU A 58 -0.57 9.82 -1.34
CA LEU A 58 0.87 9.94 -1.14
C LEU A 58 1.61 8.83 -1.88
N PHE A 59 1.17 7.57 -1.75
CA PHE A 59 1.77 6.48 -2.50
C PHE A 59 1.54 6.59 -4.00
N MET A 60 0.43 7.19 -4.45
CA MET A 60 0.22 7.47 -5.86
C MET A 60 1.27 8.45 -6.39
N GLU A 61 1.55 9.52 -5.66
CA GLU A 61 2.58 10.50 -6.01
C GLU A 61 3.98 9.89 -6.02
N ILE A 62 4.32 9.08 -5.01
CA ILE A 62 5.60 8.35 -4.94
C ILE A 62 5.76 7.43 -6.15
N LEU A 63 4.74 6.64 -6.46
CA LEU A 63 4.80 5.67 -7.56
C LEU A 63 4.99 6.36 -8.93
N ASN A 64 4.46 7.57 -9.09
CA ASN A 64 4.67 8.39 -10.28
C ASN A 64 6.05 9.05 -10.33
N SER A 65 6.64 9.34 -9.16
CA SER A 65 7.90 10.10 -9.05
C SER A 65 9.16 9.21 -9.09
N CYS A 66 9.08 7.97 -8.62
CA CYS A 66 10.21 7.02 -8.58
C CYS A 66 9.77 5.69 -9.19
N THR A 67 10.06 5.48 -10.47
CA THR A 67 9.60 4.32 -11.25
C THR A 67 10.53 3.11 -11.14
N ASP A 68 11.79 3.33 -10.77
CA ASP A 68 12.89 2.36 -10.78
C ASP A 68 13.36 1.97 -9.36
N CYS A 69 12.57 2.27 -8.34
CA CYS A 69 12.88 1.96 -6.95
C CYS A 69 11.75 1.18 -6.26
N ASP A 70 12.14 0.19 -5.45
CA ASP A 70 11.23 -0.72 -4.74
C ASP A 70 10.93 -0.27 -3.31
N GLU A 71 11.85 0.51 -2.73
CA GLU A 71 11.82 0.97 -1.35
C GLU A 71 12.06 2.50 -1.27
N ILE A 72 11.39 3.12 -0.30
CA ILE A 72 11.54 4.52 0.04
C ILE A 72 11.76 4.66 1.55
N GLN A 73 12.41 5.74 1.95
CA GLN A 73 12.57 6.11 3.35
C GLN A 73 11.77 7.37 3.65
N PHE A 74 10.98 7.35 4.73
CA PHE A 74 10.35 8.54 5.28
C PHE A 74 11.29 9.19 6.31
N MET A 75 11.40 10.52 6.24
CA MET A 75 12.19 11.35 7.12
C MET A 75 11.31 11.94 8.24
N GLU A 76 11.93 12.46 9.31
CA GLU A 76 11.20 13.02 10.46
C GLU A 76 10.37 14.26 10.11
N ASP A 77 10.78 15.02 9.10
CA ASP A 77 10.05 16.18 8.57
C ASP A 77 8.88 15.79 7.65
N GLY A 78 8.65 14.49 7.44
CA GLY A 78 7.60 13.95 6.57
C GLY A 78 7.99 13.87 5.09
N SER A 79 9.18 14.35 4.71
CA SER A 79 9.71 14.13 3.36
C SER A 79 10.07 12.65 3.14
N TRP A 80 10.27 12.27 1.88
CA TRP A 80 10.67 10.91 1.52
C TRP A 80 11.76 10.91 0.46
N CYS A 81 12.58 9.85 0.43
CA CYS A 81 13.60 9.65 -0.59
C CYS A 81 13.64 8.17 -1.06
N PRO A 82 13.97 7.91 -2.34
CA PRO A 82 14.25 6.56 -2.81
C PRO A 82 15.41 5.93 -2.06
N MET A 83 15.27 4.68 -1.62
CA MET A 83 16.41 3.92 -1.12
C MET A 83 17.26 3.44 -2.30
N LYS A 84 18.57 3.67 -2.21
CA LYS A 84 19.52 3.10 -3.19
C LYS A 84 19.54 1.58 -3.02
N PRO A 85 19.59 0.80 -4.11
CA PRO A 85 19.80 -0.64 -4.00
C PRO A 85 21.09 -0.88 -3.22
N LYS A 86 20.99 -1.62 -2.11
CA LYS A 86 22.19 -2.04 -1.36
C LYS A 86 23.05 -2.85 -2.33
N LYS A 87 24.18 -2.29 -2.74
CA LYS A 87 25.28 -3.11 -3.25
C LYS A 87 25.67 -4.00 -2.08
N GLU A 88 25.46 -5.30 -2.21
CA GLU A 88 25.83 -6.28 -1.20
C GLU A 88 27.35 -6.31 -1.08
N ASN A 89 27.90 -5.45 -0.23
CA ASN A 89 29.23 -5.67 0.32
C ASN A 89 29.06 -6.57 1.54
N GLN A 90 29.44 -7.82 1.40
CA GLN A 90 29.69 -8.70 2.53
C GLN A 90 30.84 -8.13 3.35
N GLU A 91 30.54 -7.47 4.47
CA GLU A 91 31.49 -7.35 5.58
C GLU A 91 30.77 -7.57 6.91
N VAL A 92 31.06 -8.73 7.50
CA VAL A 92 30.72 -9.07 8.88
C VAL A 92 31.73 -8.38 9.79
N SER A 93 31.29 -7.50 10.70
CA SER A 93 31.90 -7.40 12.04
C SER A 93 31.03 -6.59 13.01
N HIS A 94 31.12 -6.98 14.28
CA HIS A 94 30.25 -6.70 15.39
C HIS A 94 30.60 -5.37 16.10
N ARG A 95 29.59 -4.63 16.62
CA ARG A 95 29.64 -4.10 18.00
C ARG A 95 28.28 -3.60 18.51
N GLN A 96 27.99 -3.97 19.76
CA GLN A 96 26.82 -3.62 20.56
C GLN A 96 26.85 -2.16 21.08
N ILE A 97 25.69 -1.57 21.43
CA ILE A 97 25.30 -1.11 22.80
C ILE A 97 24.14 -0.07 22.78
N SER A 98 23.13 -0.37 23.60
CA SER A 98 22.10 0.43 24.32
C SER A 98 21.50 1.73 23.76
N GLY A 99 20.16 1.84 23.85
CA GLY A 99 19.47 3.13 23.87
C GLY A 99 17.95 2.98 23.88
N ARG A 100 17.38 2.91 25.07
CA ARG A 100 15.94 2.99 25.35
C ARG A 100 15.49 4.40 24.98
N ASP A 101 14.43 4.58 24.19
CA ASP A 101 13.51 5.69 24.42
C ASP A 101 12.12 5.48 23.80
N ARG A 102 11.14 5.82 24.62
CA ARG A 102 9.70 5.71 24.39
C ARG A 102 9.29 6.82 23.44
N THR A 103 8.67 6.50 22.30
CA THR A 103 8.08 7.52 21.43
C THR A 103 6.56 7.50 21.52
N SER A 104 6.07 8.58 22.13
CA SER A 104 4.68 8.95 22.30
C SER A 104 3.97 9.12 20.95
N SER A 105 2.71 8.73 20.91
CA SER A 105 1.78 8.95 19.80
C SER A 105 1.57 10.45 19.56
N VAL A 106 1.88 10.93 18.35
CA VAL A 106 1.44 12.25 17.87
C VAL A 106 0.41 12.02 16.77
N LEU A 107 -0.78 12.59 16.97
CA LEU A 107 -1.85 12.65 15.99
C LEU A 107 -1.50 13.75 14.98
N ILE A 108 -1.27 13.38 13.73
CA ILE A 108 -1.16 14.35 12.63
C ILE A 108 -2.46 14.32 11.84
N SER A 109 -3.08 15.50 11.80
CA SER A 109 -4.27 15.85 11.04
C SER A 109 -4.05 15.72 9.53
N SER A 110 -4.89 14.91 8.89
CA SER A 110 -4.86 14.56 7.46
C SER A 110 -5.46 15.66 6.56
N PRO A 111 -4.93 15.87 5.33
CA PRO A 111 -5.65 16.52 4.25
C PRO A 111 -6.51 15.50 3.49
N THR A 112 -7.83 15.62 3.66
CA THR A 112 -8.95 15.10 2.84
C THR A 112 -8.82 13.70 2.23
N HIS A 113 -9.30 12.70 2.96
CA HIS A 113 -9.68 11.39 2.40
C HIS A 113 -10.87 11.56 1.43
N ARG A 114 -10.73 11.12 0.17
CA ARG A 114 -11.90 10.89 -0.70
C ARG A 114 -12.32 9.42 -0.62
N PRO A 115 -13.58 9.11 -0.25
CA PRO A 115 -14.11 7.75 -0.26
C PRO A 115 -14.14 7.15 -1.67
N LEU A 116 -13.83 5.86 -1.80
CA LEU A 116 -13.90 5.11 -3.07
C LEU A 116 -15.29 5.10 -3.71
N SER A 117 -16.36 5.37 -2.96
CA SER A 117 -17.73 5.44 -3.50
C SER A 117 -17.93 6.58 -4.50
N MET A 118 -16.98 7.53 -4.59
CA MET A 118 -17.12 8.75 -5.38
C MET A 118 -16.15 8.86 -6.56
N LEU A 119 -15.30 7.86 -6.80
CA LEU A 119 -14.44 7.81 -7.98
C LEU A 119 -14.97 6.75 -8.96
N PRO A 120 -15.28 7.13 -10.23
CA PRO A 120 -15.64 6.13 -11.21
C PRO A 120 -14.46 5.14 -11.35
N PRO A 121 -14.72 3.82 -11.36
CA PRO A 121 -13.68 2.84 -11.58
C PRO A 121 -12.96 3.17 -12.90
N PRO A 122 -11.62 3.09 -12.95
CA PRO A 122 -10.89 3.30 -14.19
C PRO A 122 -11.47 2.44 -15.31
N PRO A 123 -11.58 2.94 -16.56
CA PRO A 123 -12.19 2.17 -17.66
C PRO A 123 -11.60 0.76 -17.82
N TRP A 124 -10.30 0.60 -17.57
CA TRP A 124 -9.63 -0.70 -17.59
C TRP A 124 -10.10 -1.67 -16.49
N LEU A 125 -10.53 -1.17 -15.33
CA LEU A 125 -11.05 -2.00 -14.23
C LEU A 125 -12.45 -2.51 -14.56
N VAL A 126 -13.24 -1.67 -15.24
CA VAL A 126 -14.56 -2.03 -15.77
C VAL A 126 -14.42 -3.06 -16.89
N GLU A 127 -13.48 -2.87 -17.82
CA GLU A 127 -13.19 -3.84 -18.88
C GLU A 127 -12.65 -5.17 -18.34
N TYR A 128 -11.80 -5.13 -17.31
CA TYR A 128 -11.26 -6.33 -16.66
C TYR A 128 -12.37 -7.16 -15.96
N LEU A 129 -13.29 -6.51 -15.26
CA LEU A 129 -14.42 -7.17 -14.61
C LEU A 129 -15.45 -7.71 -15.62
N HIS A 130 -15.70 -6.99 -16.72
CA HIS A 130 -16.59 -7.48 -17.79
C HIS A 130 -15.97 -8.61 -18.61
N GLY A 131 -14.65 -8.56 -18.88
CA GLY A 131 -13.92 -9.61 -19.59
C GLY A 131 -13.90 -10.94 -18.83
N ASN A 132 -13.81 -10.90 -17.50
CA ASN A 132 -13.86 -12.11 -16.66
C ASN A 132 -15.28 -12.62 -16.40
N ARG A 133 -16.33 -11.81 -16.61
CA ARG A 133 -17.73 -12.26 -16.52
C ARG A 133 -18.16 -13.13 -17.71
N LEU A 134 -17.58 -12.90 -18.89
CA LEU A 134 -17.85 -13.69 -20.10
C LEU A 134 -17.18 -15.08 -20.09
N MET A 135 -16.20 -15.31 -19.20
CA MET A 135 -15.54 -16.62 -19.02
C MET A 135 -16.12 -17.44 -17.86
N ALA A 136 -17.18 -16.95 -17.21
CA ALA A 136 -17.83 -17.59 -16.06
C ALA A 136 -19.29 -18.01 -16.33
N CYS A 137 -19.69 -18.09 -17.61
CA CYS A 137 -20.98 -18.65 -18.04
C CYS A 137 -20.80 -20.09 -18.56
#